data_AF-A0A6N7WVF3-F1
#
_entry.id   AF-A0A6N7WVF3-F1
#
_cell.length_a   1.000
_cell.length_b   1.000
_cell.length_c   1.000
_cell.angle_alpha   90.00
_cell.angle_beta   90.00
_cell.angle_gamma   90.00
#
_symmetry.space_group_name_H-M   'P 1'
#
loop_
_entity.id
_entity.type
_entity.pdbx_description
1 polymer ?
#
loop_
_entity_poly.entity_id
_entity_poly.type
_entity_poly.pdbx_seq_one_letter_code
_entity_poly.pdbx_strand_id
1 'polypeptide(L)'
;MGRNYMPEVAKMLGLEIGEEFDVLDEDGEIRDCGPYKFTNETIVNRLGHEASGWLLFCLLAGKYTLQKRPWRPKDGESYYYIRSTDGFISRSTFCSVNADDLAMLSVGNCFPTMEDMLAAKPEMLEKFEEIKKGVRE
;
A
#
# COMPACT_ATOMS: atom_id res chain seq x y z
N MET A 1 -28.04 18.97 -3.49
CA MET A 1 -27.10 17.83 -3.55
C MET A 1 -27.36 16.94 -2.35
N GLY A 2 -27.52 15.63 -2.57
CA GLY A 2 -27.68 14.67 -1.47
C GLY A 2 -26.41 14.54 -0.65
N ARG A 3 -26.52 13.97 0.55
CA ARG A 3 -25.36 13.65 1.38
C ARG A 3 -24.54 12.54 0.72
N ASN A 4 -23.24 12.74 0.62
CA ASN A 4 -22.30 11.76 0.09
C ASN A 4 -21.72 10.93 1.25
N TYR A 5 -21.76 9.60 1.12
CA TYR A 5 -21.32 8.64 2.13
C TYR A 5 -20.07 7.85 1.74
N MET A 6 -19.49 8.12 0.56
CA MET A 6 -18.31 7.39 0.09
C MET A 6 -17.12 7.43 1.07
N PRO A 7 -16.77 8.58 1.68
CA PRO A 7 -15.72 8.62 2.69
C PRO A 7 -16.01 7.75 3.92
N GLU A 8 -17.25 7.77 4.41
CA GLU A 8 -17.66 6.96 5.56
C GLU A 8 -17.67 5.46 5.25
N VAL A 9 -18.07 5.08 4.03
CA VAL A 9 -18.06 3.68 3.57
C VAL A 9 -16.62 3.16 3.43
N ALA A 10 -15.71 3.94 2.84
CA ALA A 10 -14.29 3.57 2.78
C ALA A 10 -13.72 3.31 4.18
N LYS A 11 -13.99 4.25 5.10
CA LYS A 11 -13.57 4.13 6.51
C LYS A 11 -14.18 2.92 7.22
N MET A 12 -15.46 2.62 6.96
CA MET A 12 -16.14 1.44 7.51
C MET A 12 -15.47 0.13 7.06
N LEU A 13 -14.96 0.10 5.83
CA LEU A 13 -14.20 -1.02 5.27
C LEU A 13 -12.70 -0.97 5.63
N GLY A 14 -12.31 -0.06 6.51
CA GLY A 14 -10.93 0.08 7.00
C GLY A 14 -9.97 0.73 6.00
N LEU A 15 -10.47 1.44 4.99
CA LEU A 15 -9.65 2.10 3.96
C LEU A 15 -9.71 3.62 4.04
N GLU A 16 -8.66 4.26 3.51
CA GLU A 16 -8.66 5.69 3.21
C GLU A 16 -9.10 5.98 1.76
N ILE A 17 -9.60 7.18 1.50
CA ILE A 17 -9.90 7.62 0.14
C ILE A 17 -8.60 7.65 -0.67
N GLY A 18 -8.60 6.96 -1.80
CA GLY A 18 -7.43 6.83 -2.67
C GLY A 18 -6.47 5.69 -2.31
N GLU A 19 -6.69 4.97 -1.21
CA GLU A 19 -5.95 3.75 -0.87
C GLU A 19 -6.31 2.64 -1.87
N GLU A 20 -5.29 2.00 -2.45
CA GLU A 20 -5.46 0.92 -3.40
C GLU A 20 -5.61 -0.43 -2.69
N PHE A 21 -6.58 -1.23 -3.14
CA PHE A 21 -6.88 -2.55 -2.60
C PHE A 21 -7.25 -3.55 -3.69
N ASP A 22 -7.04 -4.83 -3.41
CA ASP A 22 -7.56 -5.92 -4.21
C ASP A 22 -8.88 -6.43 -3.61
N VAL A 23 -9.67 -7.08 -4.46
CA VAL A 23 -10.93 -7.72 -4.05
C VAL A 23 -10.83 -9.20 -4.34
N LEU A 24 -11.06 -10.00 -3.31
CA LEU A 24 -11.22 -11.45 -3.39
C LEU A 24 -12.71 -11.75 -3.59
N ASP A 25 -13.03 -12.57 -4.57
CA ASP A 25 -14.40 -13.01 -4.79
C ASP A 25 -14.84 -14.11 -3.79
N GLU A 26 -16.01 -14.72 -4.04
CA GLU A 26 -16.57 -15.77 -3.16
C GLU A 26 -15.68 -17.02 -3.10
N ASP A 27 -14.89 -17.28 -4.13
CA ASP A 27 -13.95 -18.41 -4.20
C ASP A 27 -12.57 -18.04 -3.61
N GLY A 28 -12.38 -16.78 -3.21
CA GLY A 28 -11.12 -16.27 -2.70
C GLY A 28 -10.13 -15.87 -3.79
N GLU A 29 -10.56 -15.80 -5.04
CA GLU A 29 -9.71 -15.42 -6.17
C GLU A 29 -9.64 -13.90 -6.33
N ILE A 30 -8.44 -13.39 -6.64
CA ILE A 30 -8.25 -11.96 -6.88
C ILE A 30 -8.95 -11.58 -8.18
N ARG A 31 -9.83 -10.58 -8.12
CA ARG A 31 -10.49 -10.06 -9.32
C ARG A 31 -9.52 -9.34 -10.26
N ASP A 32 -9.47 -9.75 -11.52
CA ASP A 32 -8.52 -9.28 -12.55
C ASP A 32 -8.53 -7.76 -12.83
N CYS A 33 -9.65 -7.08 -12.53
CA CYS A 33 -9.79 -5.66 -12.79
C CYS A 33 -9.16 -4.77 -11.72
N GLY A 34 -8.65 -5.35 -10.62
CA GLY A 34 -7.94 -4.61 -9.58
C GLY A 34 -6.57 -4.04 -10.01
N PRO A 35 -5.92 -3.24 -9.15
CA PRO A 35 -6.42 -2.74 -7.88
C PRO A 35 -7.60 -1.76 -8.06
N TYR A 36 -8.42 -1.66 -7.02
CA TYR A 36 -9.49 -0.69 -6.88
C TYR A 36 -9.10 0.39 -5.87
N LYS A 37 -9.76 1.54 -5.92
CA LYS A 37 -9.69 2.57 -4.87
C LYS A 37 -11.02 3.29 -4.72
N PHE A 38 -11.34 3.66 -3.50
CA PHE A 38 -12.44 4.59 -3.22
C PHE A 38 -12.03 6.00 -3.62
N THR A 39 -12.89 6.71 -4.35
CA THR A 39 -12.80 8.15 -4.57
C THR A 39 -13.86 8.86 -3.73
N ASN A 40 -13.87 10.19 -3.75
CA ASN A 40 -14.96 10.93 -3.14
C ASN A 40 -16.32 10.67 -3.82
N GLU A 41 -16.36 10.04 -5.00
CA GLU A 41 -17.60 9.91 -5.78
C GLU A 41 -18.02 8.46 -6.00
N THR A 42 -17.05 7.55 -6.19
CA THR A 42 -17.30 6.17 -6.60
C THR A 42 -16.12 5.26 -6.26
N ILE A 43 -16.17 3.99 -6.67
CA ILE A 43 -15.02 3.08 -6.66
C ILE A 43 -14.50 3.02 -8.09
N VAL A 44 -13.20 3.19 -8.29
CA VAL A 44 -12.57 3.07 -9.62
C VAL A 44 -11.56 1.94 -9.63
N ASN A 45 -11.38 1.32 -10.79
CA ASN A 45 -10.36 0.30 -11.03
C ASN A 45 -9.00 0.93 -11.44
N ARG A 46 -8.00 0.08 -11.72
CA ARG A 46 -6.65 0.53 -12.12
C ARG A 46 -6.60 1.41 -13.38
N LEU A 47 -7.61 1.29 -14.24
CA LEU A 47 -7.74 2.09 -15.48
C LEU A 47 -8.53 3.38 -15.25
N GLY A 48 -9.00 3.64 -14.03
CA GLY A 48 -9.86 4.77 -13.69
C GLY A 48 -11.32 4.57 -14.10
N HIS A 49 -11.72 3.39 -14.57
CA HIS A 49 -13.12 3.10 -14.87
C HIS A 49 -13.89 2.82 -13.58
N GLU A 50 -15.12 3.33 -13.51
CA GLU A 50 -16.01 3.07 -12.38
C GLU A 50 -16.29 1.57 -12.25
N ALA A 51 -16.20 1.08 -11.01
CA ALA A 51 -16.63 -0.26 -10.69
C ALA A 51 -18.15 -0.36 -10.71
N SER A 52 -18.68 -1.52 -11.08
CA SER A 52 -20.12 -1.77 -10.99
C SER A 52 -20.61 -1.59 -9.56
N GLY A 53 -21.81 -1.01 -9.36
CA GLY A 53 -22.44 -0.91 -8.04
C GLY A 53 -22.62 -2.26 -7.34
N TRP A 54 -22.66 -3.36 -8.11
CA TRP A 54 -22.64 -4.73 -7.59
C TRP A 54 -21.40 -5.04 -6.73
N LEU A 55 -20.23 -4.48 -7.08
CA LEU A 55 -18.99 -4.67 -6.31
C LEU A 55 -19.15 -4.13 -4.90
N LEU A 56 -19.68 -2.90 -4.76
CA LEU A 56 -19.94 -2.28 -3.47
C LEU A 56 -20.95 -3.09 -2.67
N PHE A 57 -22.03 -3.56 -3.31
CA PHE A 57 -23.00 -4.44 -2.66
C PHE A 57 -22.35 -5.72 -2.13
N CYS A 58 -21.50 -6.40 -2.92
CA CYS A 58 -20.82 -7.61 -2.48
C CYS A 58 -19.85 -7.39 -1.33
N LEU A 59 -19.10 -6.27 -1.31
CA LEU A 59 -18.22 -5.90 -0.21
C LEU A 59 -19.02 -5.62 1.08
N LEU A 60 -20.09 -4.84 0.99
CA LEU A 60 -20.95 -4.51 2.13
C LEU A 60 -21.71 -5.72 2.68
N ALA A 61 -22.09 -6.66 1.80
CA ALA A 61 -22.75 -7.91 2.17
C ALA A 61 -21.78 -8.98 2.69
N GLY A 62 -20.46 -8.72 2.67
CA GLY A 62 -19.44 -9.69 3.07
C GLY A 62 -19.29 -10.88 2.13
N LYS A 63 -19.81 -10.80 0.90
CA LYS A 63 -19.63 -11.83 -0.13
C LYS A 63 -18.23 -11.81 -0.70
N TYR A 64 -17.68 -10.60 -0.86
CA TYR A 64 -16.32 -10.37 -1.29
C TYR A 64 -15.49 -9.82 -0.15
N THR A 65 -14.22 -10.19 -0.14
CA THR A 65 -13.27 -9.77 0.88
C THR A 65 -12.32 -8.73 0.32
N LEU A 66 -12.04 -7.71 1.12
CA LEU A 66 -11.07 -6.70 0.79
C LEU A 66 -9.67 -7.15 1.20
N GLN A 67 -8.72 -7.09 0.27
CA GLN A 67 -7.31 -7.35 0.55
C GLN A 67 -6.53 -6.05 0.40
N LYS A 68 -6.05 -5.51 1.53
CA LYS A 68 -5.16 -4.35 1.53
C LYS A 68 -3.84 -4.72 0.88
N ARG A 69 -3.31 -3.80 0.07
CA ARG A 69 -1.95 -3.91 -0.43
C ARG A 69 -0.96 -3.38 0.60
N PRO A 70 0.25 -3.96 0.67
CA PRO A 70 1.36 -3.27 1.32
C PRO A 70 1.49 -1.88 0.71
N TRP A 71 1.63 -0.86 1.56
CA TRP A 71 1.82 0.50 1.09
C TRP A 71 3.05 0.58 0.17
N ARG A 72 2.96 1.39 -0.89
CA ARG A 72 4.08 1.72 -1.78
C ARG A 72 4.07 3.22 -2.06
N PRO A 73 5.24 3.88 -2.06
CA PRO A 73 5.32 5.30 -2.37
C PRO A 73 4.98 5.58 -3.84
N LYS A 74 4.30 6.69 -4.09
CA LYS A 74 4.15 7.27 -5.43
C LYS A 74 5.43 8.03 -5.81
N ASP A 75 5.62 8.22 -7.12
CA ASP A 75 6.70 9.09 -7.61
C ASP A 75 6.53 10.50 -7.05
N GLY A 76 7.60 11.04 -6.44
CA GLY A 76 7.57 12.33 -5.74
C GLY A 76 6.99 12.29 -4.32
N GLU A 77 6.56 11.13 -3.81
CA GLU A 77 6.05 10.99 -2.44
C GLU A 77 7.20 10.81 -1.45
N SER A 78 7.09 11.45 -0.28
CA SER A 78 8.06 11.25 0.79
C SER A 78 7.87 9.91 1.48
N TYR A 79 8.97 9.27 1.87
CA TYR A 79 8.96 8.05 2.65
C TYR A 79 10.07 8.06 3.71
N TYR A 80 9.86 7.30 4.78
CA TYR A 80 10.84 7.03 5.82
C TYR A 80 11.57 5.72 5.52
N TYR A 81 12.84 5.64 5.87
CA TYR A 81 13.65 4.44 5.72
C TYR A 81 14.72 4.35 6.82
N ILE A 82 15.23 3.14 7.02
CA ILE A 82 16.32 2.88 7.96
C ILE A 82 17.62 2.80 7.18
N ARG A 83 18.61 3.59 7.57
CA ARG A 83 19.95 3.53 7.00
C ARG A 83 20.64 2.23 7.41
N SER A 84 21.07 1.44 6.44
CA SER A 84 21.77 0.16 6.68
C SER A 84 23.16 0.31 7.33
N THR A 85 23.74 1.52 7.28
CA THR A 85 25.05 1.84 7.82
C THR A 85 25.08 1.97 9.33
N ASP A 86 24.06 2.61 9.91
CA ASP A 86 24.05 3.07 11.30
C ASP A 86 22.68 2.86 12.00
N GLY A 87 21.69 2.34 11.28
CA GLY A 87 20.34 2.10 11.80
C GLY A 87 19.58 3.39 12.11
N PHE A 88 20.06 4.55 11.65
CA PHE A 88 19.37 5.81 11.83
C PHE A 88 18.19 5.95 10.87
N ILE A 89 17.20 6.70 11.34
CA ILE A 89 16.00 7.02 10.59
C ILE A 89 16.35 8.15 9.63
N SER A 90 15.95 7.98 8.38
CA SER A 90 16.09 9.00 7.36
C SER A 90 14.79 9.12 6.58
N ARG A 91 14.67 10.22 5.82
CA ARG A 91 13.52 10.53 4.98
C ARG A 91 14.03 10.90 3.60
N SER A 92 13.41 10.36 2.56
CA SER A 92 13.70 10.72 1.17
C SER A 92 12.40 10.96 0.41
N THR A 93 12.53 11.40 -0.83
CA THR A 93 11.43 11.49 -1.79
C THR A 93 11.64 10.40 -2.83
N PHE A 94 10.62 9.58 -3.06
CA PHE A 94 10.72 8.42 -3.95
C PHE A 94 10.82 8.86 -5.41
N CYS A 95 11.79 8.31 -6.12
CA CYS A 95 11.96 8.49 -7.56
C CYS A 95 11.99 7.12 -8.25
N SER A 96 10.99 6.86 -9.09
CA SER A 96 10.78 5.60 -9.81
C SER A 96 11.87 5.25 -10.83
N VAL A 97 12.73 6.20 -11.19
CA VAL A 97 13.91 5.98 -12.05
C VAL A 97 15.22 5.88 -11.27
N ASN A 98 15.20 6.09 -9.95
CA ASN A 98 16.38 5.97 -9.10
C ASN A 98 16.55 4.51 -8.63
N ALA A 99 17.69 3.90 -8.97
CA ALA A 99 18.00 2.53 -8.59
C ALA A 99 18.00 2.30 -7.08
N ASP A 100 18.45 3.29 -6.29
CA ASP A 100 18.51 3.17 -4.83
C ASP A 100 17.11 3.15 -4.21
N ASP A 101 16.19 3.98 -4.73
CA ASP A 101 14.80 4.00 -4.30
C ASP A 101 14.09 2.68 -4.65
N LEU A 102 14.31 2.17 -5.87
CA LEU A 102 13.78 0.87 -6.29
C LEU A 102 14.35 -0.28 -5.43
N ALA A 103 15.64 -0.23 -5.10
CA ALA A 103 16.27 -1.21 -4.23
C ALA A 103 15.67 -1.16 -2.81
N MET A 104 15.50 0.03 -2.22
CA MET A 104 14.86 0.22 -0.92
C MET A 104 13.42 -0.31 -0.90
N LEU A 105 12.65 -0.04 -1.95
CA LEU A 105 11.30 -0.58 -2.10
C LEU A 105 11.32 -2.11 -2.18
N SER A 106 12.25 -2.69 -2.95
CA SER A 106 12.36 -4.15 -3.13
C SER A 106 12.67 -4.89 -1.82
N VAL A 107 13.48 -4.27 -0.94
CA VAL A 107 13.81 -4.84 0.36
C VAL A 107 12.80 -4.48 1.45
N GLY A 108 11.73 -3.73 1.12
CA GLY A 108 10.69 -3.33 2.07
C GLY A 108 11.11 -2.23 3.04
N ASN A 109 12.16 -1.46 2.72
CA ASN A 109 12.68 -0.38 3.57
C ASN A 109 12.03 0.98 3.25
N CYS A 110 10.79 0.99 2.77
CA CYS A 110 10.04 2.20 2.49
C CYS A 110 8.79 2.21 3.36
N PHE A 111 8.65 3.24 4.20
CA PHE A 111 7.56 3.36 5.15
C PHE A 111 6.82 4.69 4.98
N PRO A 112 5.47 4.71 5.04
CA PRO A 112 4.70 5.94 4.90
C PRO A 112 4.85 6.85 6.12
N THR A 113 4.97 6.27 7.30
CA THR A 113 5.05 7.00 8.57
C THR A 113 6.28 6.60 9.38
N MET A 114 6.66 7.48 10.32
CA MET A 114 7.71 7.19 11.29
C MET A 114 7.31 6.05 12.23
N GLU A 115 6.02 5.91 12.54
CA GLU A 115 5.50 4.87 13.44
C GLU A 115 5.63 3.49 12.79
N ASP A 116 5.23 3.34 11.52
CA ASP A 116 5.37 2.09 10.77
C ASP A 116 6.84 1.66 10.66
N MET A 117 7.74 2.63 10.42
CA MET A 117 9.17 2.38 10.36
C MET A 117 9.73 1.94 11.72
N LEU A 118 9.33 2.60 12.82
CA LEU A 118 9.78 2.24 14.16
C LEU A 118 9.34 0.83 14.54
N ALA A 119 8.12 0.44 14.16
CA ALA A 119 7.61 -0.91 14.35
C ALA A 119 8.42 -1.95 13.56
N ALA A 120 8.79 -1.63 12.30
CA ALA A 120 9.56 -2.51 11.43
C ALA A 120 11.08 -2.51 11.69
N LYS A 121 11.58 -1.59 12.52
CA LYS A 121 13.03 -1.38 12.71
C LYS A 121 13.81 -2.62 13.12
N PRO A 122 13.38 -3.43 14.10
CA PRO A 122 14.12 -4.62 14.50
C PRO A 122 14.29 -5.62 13.35
N GLU A 123 13.20 -5.91 12.64
CA GLU A 123 13.19 -6.84 11.50
C GLU A 123 14.06 -6.33 10.35
N MET A 124 14.00 -5.04 10.03
CA MET A 124 14.81 -4.45 8.98
C MET A 124 16.31 -4.49 9.27
N LEU A 125 16.72 -4.29 10.53
CA LEU A 125 18.12 -4.39 10.92
C LEU A 125 18.64 -5.82 10.80
N GLU A 126 17.86 -6.82 11.22
CA GLU A 126 18.20 -8.23 11.04
C GLU A 126 18.34 -8.57 9.54
N LYS A 127 17.41 -8.09 8.71
CA LYS A 127 17.47 -8.26 7.25
C LYS A 127 18.73 -7.67 6.64
N PHE A 128 19.19 -6.50 7.10
CA PHE A 128 20.45 -5.92 6.63
C PHE A 128 21.66 -6.77 7.01
N GLU A 129 21.69 -7.33 8.22
CA GLU A 129 22.78 -8.22 8.64
C GLU A 129 22.81 -9.52 7.81
N GLU A 130 21.65 -10.10 7.49
CA GLU A 130 21.58 -11.26 6.59
C GLU A 130 22.08 -10.94 5.17
N ILE A 131 21.71 -9.79 4.62
CA ILE A 131 22.21 -9.36 3.30
C ILE A 131 23.74 -9.17 3.33
N LYS A 132 24.28 -8.58 4.40
CA LYS A 132 25.73 -8.36 4.56
C LYS A 132 26.52 -9.66 4.58
N LYS A 133 25.98 -10.75 5.15
CA LYS A 133 26.63 -12.08 5.14
C LYS A 133 26.84 -12.63 3.72
N GLY A 134 26.04 -12.19 2.75
CA GLY A 134 26.17 -12.59 1.34
C GLY A 134 27.23 -11.81 0.55
N VAL A 135 27.78 -10.74 1.10
CA VAL A 135 28.83 -9.93 0.46
C VAL A 135 30.16 -10.69 0.58
N ARG A 136 30.74 -11.06 -0.57
CA ARG A 136 32.07 -11.68 -0.62
C ARG A 136 33.13 -10.60 -0.39
N GLU A 137 34.09 -10.89 0.48
CA GLU A 137 35.30 -10.08 0.71
C GLU A 137 36.18 -9.99 -0.55
#